data_AF-A0A7S4EEE0-F1
#
_entry.id   AF-A0A7S4EEE0-F1
#
_cell.length_a   1.000
_cell.length_b   1.000
_cell.length_c   1.000
_cell.angle_alpha   90.00
_cell.angle_beta   90.00
_cell.angle_gamma   90.00
#
_symmetry.space_group_name_H-M   'P 1'
#
loop_
_entity.id
_entity.type
_entity.pdbx_description
1 polymer ?
#
loop_
_entity_poly.entity_id
_entity_poly.type
_entity_poly.pdbx_seq_one_letter_code
_entity_poly.pdbx_strand_id
1 'polypeptide(L)'
;MRASLSTYTALLADSLCGGSSRRLIAGWWYSILGLTGLLALMSCAVMSTRGLSESFTSIWSAMMLLALSIGGTMIMRKFHNSMAVGFFMGGVVAMSQMFFFLMLIYLGYRKDQKNDNLPVVTETIMAFFCLMQCVLLGTFAAILGAHRSEILEKHEENAPRMGEDSFGETPYTRS
;
A
#
# COMPACT_ATOMS: atom_id res chain seq x y z
N MET A 1 -13.28 -17.87 3.89
CA MET A 1 -12.57 -16.67 4.40
C MET A 1 -12.22 -15.66 3.28
N ARG A 2 -11.75 -16.08 2.08
CA ARG A 2 -11.58 -15.17 0.91
C ARG A 2 -12.87 -14.47 0.45
N ALA A 3 -13.99 -15.19 0.48
CA ALA A 3 -15.30 -14.63 0.12
C ALA A 3 -15.72 -13.45 1.01
N SER A 4 -15.48 -13.55 2.32
CA SER A 4 -15.85 -12.52 3.30
C SER A 4 -15.12 -11.20 3.05
N LEU A 5 -13.80 -11.24 2.78
CA LEU A 5 -13.02 -10.04 2.49
C LEU A 5 -13.47 -9.36 1.18
N SER A 6 -13.70 -10.16 0.14
CA SER A 6 -14.21 -9.68 -1.15
C SER A 6 -15.54 -8.94 -0.99
N THR A 7 -16.48 -9.49 -0.21
CA THR A 7 -17.77 -8.85 0.08
C THR A 7 -17.63 -7.54 0.85
N TYR A 8 -16.75 -7.46 1.85
CA TYR A 8 -16.52 -6.21 2.58
C TYR A 8 -15.86 -5.15 1.71
N THR A 9 -14.90 -5.52 0.85
CA THR A 9 -14.29 -4.59 -0.11
C THR A 9 -15.26 -4.17 -1.20
N ALA A 10 -16.16 -5.05 -1.65
CA ALA A 10 -17.21 -4.72 -2.61
C ALA A 10 -18.26 -3.78 -2.00
N LEU A 11 -18.68 -4.00 -0.75
CA LEU A 11 -19.59 -3.10 -0.04
C LEU A 11 -18.97 -1.72 0.22
N LEU A 12 -17.67 -1.68 0.55
CA LEU A 12 -16.93 -0.41 0.64
C LEU A 12 -16.79 0.27 -0.73
N ALA A 13 -16.56 -0.49 -1.80
CA ALA A 13 -16.48 0.03 -3.16
C ALA A 13 -17.82 0.61 -3.65
N ASP A 14 -18.93 -0.05 -3.30
CA ASP A 14 -20.27 0.35 -3.68
C ASP A 14 -20.72 1.61 -2.90
N SER A 15 -20.44 1.64 -1.59
CA SER A 15 -20.77 2.77 -0.71
C SER A 15 -19.96 4.04 -0.99
N LEU A 16 -18.66 3.93 -1.36
CA LEU A 16 -17.76 5.08 -1.51
C LEU A 16 -17.46 5.50 -2.97
N CYS A 17 -17.65 4.62 -3.96
CA CYS A 17 -17.19 4.87 -5.34
C CYS A 17 -18.12 4.34 -6.45
N GLY A 18 -19.35 3.95 -6.12
CA GLY A 18 -20.38 3.56 -7.11
C GLY A 18 -20.01 2.32 -7.93
N GLY A 19 -19.31 1.36 -7.31
CA GLY A 19 -19.10 0.02 -7.87
C GLY A 19 -17.80 -0.18 -8.68
N SER A 20 -16.94 0.82 -8.84
CA SER A 20 -15.68 0.67 -9.59
C SER A 20 -14.45 0.45 -8.69
N SER A 21 -13.99 -0.80 -8.55
CA SER A 21 -12.82 -1.21 -7.76
C SER A 21 -11.55 -0.43 -8.10
N ARG A 22 -11.38 -0.02 -9.37
CA ARG A 22 -10.22 0.77 -9.83
C ARG A 22 -10.21 2.19 -9.25
N ARG A 23 -11.37 2.83 -9.13
CA ARG A 23 -11.50 4.17 -8.54
C ARG A 23 -11.28 4.12 -7.03
N LEU A 24 -11.72 3.04 -6.38
CA LEU A 24 -11.46 2.81 -4.96
C LEU A 24 -9.96 2.68 -4.67
N ILE A 25 -9.24 1.85 -5.44
CA ILE A 25 -7.79 1.66 -5.29
C ILE A 25 -7.03 2.97 -5.52
N ALA A 26 -7.40 3.73 -6.56
CA ALA A 26 -6.78 5.03 -6.84
C ALA A 26 -7.07 6.04 -5.72
N GLY A 27 -8.32 6.14 -5.25
CA GLY A 27 -8.72 7.01 -4.15
C GLY A 27 -7.98 6.69 -2.85
N TRP A 28 -7.86 5.39 -2.51
CA TRP A 28 -7.11 4.93 -1.35
C TRP A 28 -5.63 5.26 -1.45
N TRP A 29 -5.06 5.12 -2.65
CA TRP A 29 -3.67 5.49 -2.91
C TRP A 29 -3.41 6.99 -2.77
N TYR A 30 -4.32 7.84 -3.28
CA TYR A 30 -4.21 9.29 -3.06
C TYR A 30 -4.34 9.66 -1.57
N SER A 31 -5.18 8.95 -0.82
CA SER A 31 -5.24 9.11 0.64
C SER A 31 -3.91 8.75 1.32
N ILE A 32 -3.26 7.66 0.88
CA ILE A 32 -1.93 7.26 1.38
C ILE A 32 -0.89 8.32 1.02
N LEU A 33 -0.88 8.82 -0.21
CA LEU A 33 0.05 9.88 -0.64
C LEU A 33 -0.15 11.19 0.13
N GLY A 34 -1.40 11.58 0.38
CA GLY A 34 -1.74 12.78 1.16
C GLY A 34 -1.21 12.68 2.60
N LEU A 35 -1.48 11.57 3.29
CA LEU A 35 -0.97 11.31 4.63
C LEU A 35 0.56 11.22 4.67
N THR A 36 1.15 10.61 3.65
CA THR A 36 2.62 10.52 3.48
C THR A 36 3.25 11.91 3.33
N GLY A 37 2.65 12.78 2.52
CA GLY A 37 3.11 14.15 2.35
C GLY A 37 3.02 14.96 3.65
N LEU A 38 1.94 14.80 4.40
CA LEU A 38 1.76 15.46 5.69
C LEU A 38 2.79 14.97 6.73
N LEU A 39 3.02 13.66 6.81
CA LEU A 39 4.07 13.07 7.66
C LEU A 39 5.47 13.59 7.27
N ALA A 40 5.77 13.68 5.98
CA ALA A 40 7.06 14.19 5.49
C ALA A 40 7.27 15.67 5.84
N LEU A 41 6.22 16.50 5.76
CA LEU A 41 6.28 17.90 6.18
C LEU A 41 6.57 18.02 7.69
N MET A 42 5.91 17.20 8.51
CA MET A 42 6.16 17.15 9.95
C MET A 42 7.58 16.64 10.26
N SER A 43 8.07 15.65 9.52
CA SER A 43 9.44 15.16 9.62
C SER A 43 10.49 16.24 9.34
N CYS A 44 10.26 17.09 8.33
CA CYS A 44 11.13 18.25 8.06
C CYS A 44 11.11 19.28 9.20
N ALA A 45 9.94 19.55 9.78
CA ALA A 45 9.83 20.47 10.93
C ALA A 45 10.59 19.93 12.16
N VAL A 46 10.45 18.64 12.44
CA VAL A 46 11.13 17.94 13.55
C VAL A 46 12.65 17.93 13.36
N MET A 47 13.13 17.69 12.14
CA MET A 47 14.58 17.67 11.84
C MET A 47 15.27 19.00 12.18
N SER A 48 14.56 20.13 12.10
CA SER A 48 15.13 21.44 12.43
C SER A 48 15.24 21.71 13.94
N THR A 49 14.61 20.88 14.78
CA THR A 49 14.40 21.20 16.21
C THR A 49 14.84 20.13 17.20
N ARG A 50 15.17 18.90 16.76
CA ARG A 50 15.36 17.74 17.65
C ARG A 50 16.75 17.12 17.64
N GLY A 51 16.99 16.23 18.62
CA GLY A 51 18.24 15.50 18.80
C GLY A 51 18.57 14.53 17.66
N LEU A 52 19.80 14.01 17.68
CA LEU A 52 20.38 13.18 16.62
C LEU A 52 19.60 11.88 16.35
N SER A 53 19.14 11.20 17.42
CA SER A 53 18.41 9.93 17.30
C SER A 53 17.01 10.10 16.70
N GLU A 54 16.26 11.10 17.17
CA GLU A 54 14.92 11.42 16.66
C GLU A 54 14.99 11.90 15.19
N SER A 55 16.00 12.70 14.88
CA SER A 55 16.25 13.18 13.51
C SER A 55 16.60 12.03 12.57
N PHE A 56 17.38 11.05 13.02
CA PHE A 56 17.70 9.86 12.21
C PHE A 56 16.44 9.05 11.87
N THR A 57 15.60 8.75 12.86
CA THR A 57 14.33 8.03 12.62
C THR A 57 13.41 8.81 11.67
N SER A 58 13.35 10.13 11.83
CA SER A 58 12.59 11.02 10.96
C SER A 58 13.08 10.99 9.51
N ILE A 59 14.40 11.17 9.29
CA ILE A 59 15.02 11.13 7.95
C ILE A 59 14.84 9.75 7.30
N TRP A 60 15.07 8.68 8.07
CA TRP A 60 14.95 7.31 7.58
C TRP A 60 13.52 6.99 7.12
N SER A 61 12.53 7.39 7.92
CA SER A 61 11.12 7.21 7.56
C SER A 61 10.72 8.05 6.34
N ALA A 62 11.22 9.29 6.21
CA ALA A 62 11.01 10.12 5.02
C ALA A 62 11.59 9.49 3.75
N MET A 63 12.80 8.91 3.83
CA MET A 63 13.43 8.21 2.71
C MET A 63 12.60 6.99 2.27
N MET A 64 12.13 6.18 3.22
CA MET A 64 11.29 5.02 2.94
C MET A 64 9.93 5.41 2.35
N LEU A 65 9.34 6.52 2.81
CA LEU A 65 8.10 7.08 2.26
C LEU A 65 8.26 7.57 0.81
N LEU A 66 9.41 8.19 0.48
CA LEU A 66 9.73 8.57 -0.89
C LEU A 66 9.89 7.35 -1.79
N ALA A 67 10.62 6.33 -1.33
CA ALA A 67 10.78 5.07 -2.07
C ALA A 67 9.42 4.41 -2.36
N LEU A 68 8.52 4.36 -1.36
CA LEU A 68 7.17 3.82 -1.53
C LEU A 68 6.30 4.68 -2.46
N SER A 69 6.42 6.01 -2.39
CA SER A 69 5.67 6.94 -3.24
C SER A 69 6.08 6.77 -4.71
N ILE A 70 7.38 6.71 -5.00
CA ILE A 70 7.91 6.50 -6.35
C ILE A 70 7.53 5.09 -6.83
N GLY A 71 7.82 4.07 -6.01
CA GLY A 71 7.55 2.66 -6.35
C GLY A 71 6.07 2.40 -6.63
N GLY A 72 5.17 2.88 -5.78
CA GLY A 72 3.73 2.69 -5.98
C GLY A 72 3.18 3.50 -7.16
N THR A 73 3.70 4.70 -7.42
CA THR A 73 3.32 5.47 -8.61
C THR A 73 3.79 4.80 -9.91
N MET A 74 4.98 4.19 -9.91
CA MET A 74 5.46 3.43 -11.08
C MET A 74 4.62 2.17 -11.33
N ILE A 75 4.20 1.48 -10.27
CA ILE A 75 3.38 0.26 -10.36
C ILE A 75 1.98 0.55 -10.88
N MET A 76 1.38 1.65 -10.42
CA MET A 76 0.09 2.11 -10.95
C MET A 76 0.14 2.51 -12.43
N ARG A 77 1.28 3.02 -12.93
CA ARG A 77 1.39 3.48 -14.32
C ARG A 77 1.92 2.45 -15.31
N LYS A 78 2.75 1.48 -14.89
CA LYS A 78 3.63 0.77 -15.84
C LYS A 78 3.74 -0.76 -15.71
N PHE A 79 3.17 -1.42 -14.71
CA PHE A 79 3.45 -2.86 -14.50
C PHE A 79 2.24 -3.79 -14.69
N HIS A 80 2.16 -4.39 -15.89
CA HIS A 80 1.41 -5.61 -16.20
C HIS A 80 2.16 -6.91 -15.80
N ASN A 81 3.17 -6.84 -14.91
CA ASN A 81 4.03 -7.97 -14.60
C ASN A 81 3.74 -8.52 -13.19
N SER A 82 3.21 -9.75 -13.10
CA SER A 82 2.68 -10.36 -11.87
C SER A 82 3.70 -10.47 -10.72
N MET A 83 4.99 -10.58 -11.04
CA MET A 83 6.07 -10.64 -10.06
C MET A 83 6.32 -9.29 -9.37
N ALA A 84 6.31 -8.19 -10.12
CA ALA A 84 6.54 -6.84 -9.59
C ALA A 84 5.43 -6.40 -8.62
N VAL A 85 4.17 -6.79 -8.91
CA VAL A 85 3.03 -6.56 -8.02
C VAL A 85 3.19 -7.30 -6.70
N GLY A 86 3.74 -8.52 -6.72
CA GLY A 86 4.02 -9.31 -5.52
C GLY A 86 5.08 -8.66 -4.63
N PHE A 87 6.18 -8.19 -5.22
CA PHE A 87 7.23 -7.47 -4.51
C PHE A 87 6.70 -6.19 -3.85
N PHE A 88 5.85 -5.45 -4.55
CA PHE A 88 5.21 -4.25 -4.00
C PHE A 88 4.23 -4.54 -2.88
N MET A 89 3.41 -5.59 -2.99
CA MET A 89 2.55 -6.00 -1.89
C MET A 89 3.37 -6.31 -0.64
N GLY A 90 4.48 -7.05 -0.79
CA GLY A 90 5.43 -7.29 0.31
C GLY A 90 6.03 -6.00 0.86
N GLY A 91 6.44 -5.08 -0.01
CA GLY A 91 6.97 -3.77 0.38
C GLY A 91 5.97 -2.92 1.17
N VAL A 92 4.71 -2.86 0.75
CA VAL A 92 3.64 -2.14 1.46
C VAL A 92 3.38 -2.77 2.84
N VAL A 93 3.39 -4.10 2.94
CA VAL A 93 3.22 -4.80 4.23
C VAL A 93 4.41 -4.55 5.16
N ALA A 94 5.64 -4.64 4.66
CA ALA A 94 6.85 -4.34 5.44
C ALA A 94 6.84 -2.89 5.93
N MET A 95 6.39 -1.96 5.09
CA MET A 95 6.23 -0.55 5.46
C MET A 95 5.15 -0.33 6.51
N SER A 96 4.01 -1.02 6.41
CA SER A 96 2.97 -1.01 7.44
C SER A 96 3.53 -1.46 8.80
N GLN A 97 4.29 -2.56 8.83
CA GLN A 97 4.95 -3.05 10.04
C GLN A 97 5.98 -2.06 10.59
N MET A 98 6.77 -1.43 9.71
CA MET A 98 7.72 -0.39 10.10
C MET A 98 7.00 0.79 10.79
N PHE A 99 5.89 1.27 10.23
CA PHE A 99 5.11 2.36 10.87
C PHE A 99 4.50 1.96 12.21
N PHE A 100 4.12 0.69 12.38
CA PHE A 100 3.70 0.16 13.67
C PHE A 100 4.82 0.24 14.72
N PHE A 101 6.05 -0.14 14.36
CA PHE A 101 7.20 0.02 15.24
C PHE A 101 7.52 1.49 15.52
N LEU A 102 7.43 2.38 14.53
CA LEU A 102 7.61 3.83 14.77
C LEU A 102 6.58 4.37 15.77
N MET A 103 5.33 3.93 15.70
CA MET A 103 4.31 4.31 16.69
C MET A 103 4.73 3.86 18.11
N LEU A 104 5.24 2.64 18.28
CA LEU A 104 5.75 2.18 19.58
C LEU A 104 6.94 3.02 20.06
N ILE A 105 7.84 3.39 19.16
CA ILE A 105 8.98 4.25 19.46
C ILE A 105 8.50 5.64 19.93
N TYR A 106 7.57 6.27 19.22
CA TYR A 106 7.02 7.58 19.63
C TYR A 106 6.25 7.52 20.96
N LEU A 107 5.56 6.41 21.26
CA LEU A 107 4.96 6.20 22.58
C LEU A 107 6.01 6.04 23.67
N GLY A 108 7.15 5.40 23.36
CA GLY A 108 8.32 5.32 24.23
C GLY A 108 8.90 6.71 24.53
N TYR A 109 9.18 7.49 23.50
CA TYR A 109 9.65 8.87 23.62
C TYR A 109 8.68 9.75 24.43
N ARG A 110 7.36 9.55 24.26
CA ARG A 110 6.36 10.25 25.06
C ARG A 110 6.50 9.97 26.55
N LYS A 111 6.87 8.74 26.92
CA LYS A 111 7.04 8.35 28.32
C LYS A 111 8.30 8.97 28.92
N ASP A 112 9.37 9.05 28.15
CA ASP A 112 10.63 9.69 28.52
C ASP A 112 10.47 11.21 28.67
N GLN A 113 9.87 11.88 27.69
CA GLN A 113 9.66 13.33 27.74
C GLN A 113 8.65 13.76 28.82
N LYS A 114 7.68 12.91 29.16
CA LYS A 114 6.79 13.15 30.30
C LYS A 114 7.54 13.13 31.63
N ASN A 115 8.61 12.35 31.73
CA ASN A 115 9.48 12.33 32.90
C ASN A 115 10.33 13.62 32.99
N ASP A 116 10.70 14.18 31.84
CA ASP A 116 11.52 15.38 31.72
C ASP A 116 10.71 16.71 31.63
N ASN A 117 9.39 16.68 31.80
CA ASN A 117 8.48 17.84 31.72
C ASN A 117 8.51 18.63 30.38
N LEU A 118 8.80 17.97 29.26
CA LEU A 118 8.78 18.57 27.93
C LEU A 118 7.41 18.42 27.22
N PRO A 119 7.11 19.27 26.21
CA PRO A 119 5.84 19.24 25.49
C PRO A 119 5.68 17.98 24.62
N VAL A 120 4.83 17.05 25.08
CA VAL A 120 4.54 15.72 24.50
C VAL A 120 3.45 15.68 23.39
N VAL A 121 2.98 16.85 22.96
CA VAL A 121 1.85 16.94 22.00
C VAL A 121 2.27 16.46 20.62
N THR A 122 3.47 16.82 20.17
CA THR A 122 3.99 16.49 18.84
C THR A 122 4.18 14.98 18.65
N GLU A 123 4.73 14.28 19.64
CA GLU A 123 4.92 12.82 19.65
C GLU A 123 3.59 12.09 19.56
N THR A 124 2.59 12.58 20.29
CA THR A 124 1.27 11.96 20.34
C THR A 124 0.59 12.06 18.97
N ILE A 125 0.69 13.22 18.32
CA ILE A 125 0.13 13.45 16.98
C ILE A 125 0.88 12.61 15.94
N MET A 126 2.21 12.55 16.01
CA MET A 126 3.03 11.73 15.11
C MET A 126 2.72 10.24 15.27
N ALA A 127 2.62 9.73 16.50
CA ALA A 127 2.22 8.34 16.77
C ALA A 127 0.84 8.02 16.18
N PHE A 128 -0.12 8.93 16.31
CA PHE A 128 -1.46 8.78 15.74
C PHE A 128 -1.43 8.72 14.21
N PHE A 129 -0.69 9.61 13.56
CA PHE A 129 -0.53 9.57 12.10
C PHE A 129 0.19 8.31 11.63
N CYS A 130 1.21 7.82 12.35
CA CYS A 130 1.86 6.55 12.04
C CYS A 130 0.90 5.36 12.18
N LEU A 131 0.03 5.35 13.19
CA LEU A 131 -0.99 4.30 13.35
C LEU A 131 -1.96 4.33 12.18
N MET A 132 -2.49 5.50 11.84
CA MET A 132 -3.38 5.66 10.69
C MET A 132 -2.70 5.19 9.40
N GLN A 133 -1.45 5.60 9.17
CA GLN A 133 -0.66 5.18 8.01
C GLN A 133 -0.43 3.66 7.97
N CYS A 134 -0.15 3.02 9.12
CA CYS A 134 -0.03 1.57 9.25
C CYS A 134 -1.31 0.86 8.82
N VAL A 135 -2.47 1.30 9.31
CA VAL A 135 -3.78 0.72 8.97
C VAL A 135 -4.13 0.95 7.50
N LEU A 136 -3.89 2.15 6.97
CA LEU A 136 -4.13 2.46 5.57
C LEU A 136 -3.25 1.61 4.63
N LEU A 137 -1.96 1.48 4.92
CA LEU A 137 -1.04 0.63 4.14
C LEU A 137 -1.44 -0.85 4.24
N GLY A 138 -1.80 -1.32 5.44
CA GLY A 138 -2.21 -2.71 5.67
C GLY A 138 -3.51 -3.07 4.96
N THR A 139 -4.52 -2.20 5.05
CA THR A 139 -5.79 -2.37 4.32
C THR A 139 -5.60 -2.28 2.81
N PHE A 140 -4.78 -1.35 2.33
CA PHE A 140 -4.41 -1.25 0.92
C PHE A 140 -3.70 -2.51 0.41
N ALA A 141 -2.75 -3.06 1.17
CA ALA A 141 -2.11 -4.33 0.84
C ALA A 141 -3.11 -5.49 0.78
N ALA A 142 -4.07 -5.55 1.71
CA ALA A 142 -5.12 -6.57 1.72
C ALA A 142 -6.04 -6.47 0.49
N ILE A 143 -6.42 -5.25 0.09
CA ILE A 143 -7.26 -4.97 -1.09
C ILE A 143 -6.52 -5.33 -2.37
N LEU A 144 -5.23 -4.95 -2.48
CA LEU A 144 -4.39 -5.35 -3.59
C LEU A 144 -4.26 -6.87 -3.68
N GLY A 145 -4.13 -7.57 -2.55
CA GLY A 145 -4.11 -9.02 -2.49
C GLY A 145 -5.42 -9.66 -2.94
N ALA A 146 -6.57 -9.09 -2.56
CA ALA A 146 -7.90 -9.60 -2.90
C ALA A 146 -8.26 -9.43 -4.38
N HIS A 147 -7.92 -8.28 -4.99
CA HIS A 147 -8.15 -8.03 -6.42
C HIS A 147 -7.06 -8.60 -7.34
N ARG A 148 -5.97 -9.17 -6.78
CA ARG A 148 -4.90 -9.80 -7.57
C ARG A 148 -5.41 -10.94 -8.44
N SER A 149 -6.40 -11.70 -7.97
CA SER A 149 -7.06 -12.77 -8.72
C SER A 149 -7.77 -12.26 -9.97
N GLU A 150 -8.53 -11.15 -9.87
CA GLU A 150 -9.29 -10.57 -10.99
C GLU A 150 -8.38 -9.91 -12.05
N ILE A 151 -7.21 -9.40 -11.63
CA ILE A 151 -6.20 -8.84 -12.55
C ILE A 151 -5.40 -9.95 -13.25
N LEU A 152 -5.20 -11.11 -12.60
CA LEU A 152 -4.54 -12.27 -13.22
C LEU A 152 -5.44 -12.95 -14.26
N GLU A 153 -6.73 -13.12 -13.95
CA GLU A 153 -7.68 -13.86 -14.78
C GLU A 153 -7.98 -13.13 -16.11
N LYS A 154 -8.10 -11.79 -16.07
CA LYS A 154 -8.25 -10.97 -17.30
C LYS A 154 -7.02 -10.98 -18.22
N HIS A 155 -5.86 -11.42 -17.74
CA HIS A 155 -4.63 -11.41 -18.53
C HIS A 155 -4.26 -12.79 -19.11
N GLU A 156 -4.81 -13.88 -18.57
CA GLU A 156 -4.77 -15.19 -19.24
C GLU A 156 -5.72 -15.25 -20.46
N GLU A 157 -6.85 -14.52 -20.41
CA GLU A 157 -7.79 -14.46 -21.54
C GLU A 157 -7.28 -13.61 -22.72
N ASN A 158 -6.40 -12.62 -22.46
CA ASN A 158 -5.82 -11.73 -23.47
C ASN A 158 -4.39 -12.11 -23.89
N ALA A 159 -3.82 -13.19 -23.34
CA ALA A 159 -2.68 -13.82 -23.98
C ALA A 159 -3.22 -14.42 -25.30
N PRO A 160 -2.68 -14.06 -26.48
CA PRO A 160 -3.02 -14.79 -27.69
C PRO A 160 -2.72 -16.26 -27.39
N ARG A 161 -3.76 -17.11 -27.47
CA ARG A 161 -3.59 -18.56 -27.55
C ARG A 161 -2.64 -18.77 -28.73
N MET A 162 -1.35 -18.93 -28.46
CA MET A 162 -0.42 -19.40 -29.47
C MET A 162 -0.91 -20.79 -29.84
N GLY A 163 -1.51 -20.86 -31.03
CA GLY A 163 -1.94 -22.03 -31.77
C GLY A 163 -1.86 -23.37 -31.04
N GLU A 164 -2.99 -23.78 -30.47
CA GLU A 164 -3.49 -25.11 -30.79
C GLU A 164 -3.97 -25.09 -32.26
N ASP A 165 -3.03 -24.98 -33.20
CA ASP A 165 -3.32 -25.26 -34.61
C ASP A 165 -3.29 -26.79 -34.75
N SER A 166 -4.45 -27.39 -34.53
CA SER A 166 -5.05 -28.39 -35.41
C SER A 166 -4.10 -29.05 -36.41
N PHE A 167 -3.39 -30.11 -36.00
CA PHE A 167 -3.04 -31.18 -36.95
C PHE A 167 -4.20 -32.17 -36.99
N GLY A 168 -5.28 -31.78 -37.66
CA GLY A 168 -6.39 -32.67 -37.87
C GLY A 168 -7.64 -31.97 -38.37
N GLU A 169 -7.71 -31.68 -39.67
CA GLU A 169 -8.95 -31.80 -40.46
C GLU A 169 -8.58 -32.24 -41.89
N THR A 170 -8.77 -33.52 -42.26
CA THR A 170 -9.94 -34.16 -42.93
C THR A 170 -9.90 -34.03 -44.47
N PRO A 171 -10.53 -34.92 -45.29
CA PRO A 171 -11.99 -34.98 -45.41
C PRO A 171 -12.61 -36.38 -45.57
N TYR A 172 -13.93 -36.40 -45.37
CA TYR A 172 -14.87 -37.50 -45.42
C TYR A 172 -15.09 -38.15 -46.81
N THR A 173 -15.65 -39.37 -46.74
CA THR A 173 -16.60 -40.06 -47.66
C THR A 173 -16.13 -41.19 -48.60
N ARG A 174 -16.81 -42.30 -48.35
CA ARG A 174 -17.03 -43.56 -49.07
C ARG A 174 -17.49 -43.36 -50.52
N SER A 175 -16.88 -44.09 -51.45
CA SER A 175 -17.51 -44.86 -52.55
C SER A 175 -16.51 -45.90 -53.04
#